data_AF-A0A952S3I0-F1
#
_entry.id   AF-A0A952S3I0-F1
#
_cell.length_a   1.000
_cell.length_b   1.000
_cell.length_c   1.000
_cell.angle_alpha   90.00
_cell.angle_beta   90.00
_cell.angle_gamma   90.00
#
_symmetry.space_group_name_H-M   'P 1'
#
loop_
_entity.id
_entity.type
_entity.pdbx_description
1 polymer ?
#
loop_
_entity_poly.entity_id
_entity_poly.type
_entity_poly.pdbx_seq_one_letter_code
_entity_poly.pdbx_strand_id
1 'polypeptide(L)'
;MKLLLKIEGGALSGRVFELESGFMTIGRGENCSVRFDPVSERIASKQHAFIEAKPDGFYITDNNSTNGTIVNGSRVQTAKLNNGDSVQFGRNGVISHIEIASDGSSEAVSTPTAFREQQIREFETLAEHVPENLHNSVANIGLGHIQVKPEPASSAGKYIGIAITIFGVVFLSLIVIGIMLLSVGPIPAVIAAVVAFTPAMFYLLPLIWLDRYDPEPLWLLALAFAWGALVAVIVSFIINTGVGIGVAVGIGGQEGAIIGNVVGAVISAPIVEEASKGIGLLILLIFFRRYFDDVLDGIVFAGVIALGFATVENVLYYGRAVGSSGFGGLVILFFLRGVLSPFAHVTFTAATGIGCGIARESHNMFIRIAAPVVGYFISVALHALWNGMAVLGGLEGFLLGYLILEIPFFLIFIGFSLYIMWRQNKILKEMLAIDVARGMIPEEHLKTATSAFKSTGWLLSGLFSGKLRARSRYLRAIGSLGLSYWHIQRATAAQGQTGSFQQNPILREEVLRWRDKV
;
A
#
# COMPACT_ATOMS: atom_id res chain seq x y z
N MET A 1 10.85 27.48 26.47
CA MET A 1 9.53 28.11 26.67
C MET A 1 8.51 26.99 26.72
N LYS A 2 7.59 27.05 27.68
CA LYS A 2 6.54 26.05 27.87
C LYS A 2 5.18 26.73 27.85
N LEU A 3 4.24 26.21 27.07
CA LEU A 3 2.85 26.68 27.05
C LEU A 3 1.99 25.78 27.92
N LEU A 4 1.19 26.41 28.78
CA LEU A 4 0.15 25.79 29.60
C LEU A 4 -1.21 26.31 29.11
N LEU A 5 -2.06 25.39 28.65
CA LEU A 5 -3.43 25.65 28.24
C LEU A 5 -4.37 25.23 29.37
N LYS A 6 -4.96 26.19 30.08
CA LYS A 6 -5.88 25.95 31.19
C LYS A 6 -7.32 26.09 30.73
N ILE A 7 -8.16 25.09 30.98
CA ILE A 7 -9.57 25.11 30.56
C ILE A 7 -10.46 25.69 31.67
N GLU A 8 -11.32 26.66 31.36
CA GLU A 8 -12.17 27.31 32.37
C GLU A 8 -13.60 26.77 32.45
N GLY A 9 -14.08 26.07 31.42
CA GLY A 9 -15.48 25.61 31.36
C GLY A 9 -15.64 24.19 30.83
N GLY A 10 -16.82 23.62 31.07
CA GLY A 10 -17.19 22.30 30.55
C GLY A 10 -16.55 21.13 31.29
N ALA A 11 -16.50 19.95 30.65
CA ALA A 11 -16.11 18.68 31.26
C ALA A 11 -14.62 18.64 31.68
N LEU A 12 -13.80 19.52 31.11
CA LEU A 12 -12.37 19.65 31.42
C LEU A 12 -12.04 20.88 32.26
N SER A 13 -13.03 21.57 32.84
CA SER A 13 -12.80 22.76 33.68
C SER A 13 -11.77 22.49 34.77
N GLY A 14 -10.78 23.39 34.89
CA GLY A 14 -9.67 23.31 35.83
C GLY A 14 -8.47 22.47 35.34
N ARG A 15 -8.58 21.72 34.24
CA ARG A 15 -7.45 20.97 33.69
C ARG A 15 -6.47 21.86 32.95
N VAL A 16 -5.19 21.49 33.03
CA VAL A 16 -4.07 22.15 32.36
C VAL A 16 -3.41 21.15 31.40
N PHE A 17 -3.13 21.60 30.18
CA PHE A 17 -2.44 20.82 29.16
C PHE A 17 -1.15 21.52 28.76
N GLU A 18 -0.07 20.77 28.62
CA GLU A 18 1.28 21.32 28.43
C GLU A 18 1.80 21.07 27.02
N LEU A 19 2.52 22.05 26.46
CA LEU A 19 3.21 21.94 25.18
C LEU A 19 4.59 22.62 25.27
N GLU A 20 5.64 21.82 25.13
CA GLU A 20 7.03 22.29 25.08
C GLU A 20 7.59 22.25 23.65
N SER A 21 7.24 21.22 22.87
CA SER A 21 7.62 21.09 21.46
C SER A 21 6.55 20.31 20.68
N GLY A 22 6.53 20.46 19.35
CA GLY A 22 5.56 19.78 18.49
C GLY A 22 4.21 20.50 18.40
N PHE A 23 3.11 19.74 18.44
CA PHE A 23 1.76 20.29 18.32
C PHE A 23 0.76 19.63 19.28
N MET A 24 -0.27 20.38 19.66
CA MET A 24 -1.39 19.95 20.50
C MET A 24 -2.69 20.10 19.70
N THR A 25 -3.46 19.03 19.53
CA THR A 25 -4.76 19.06 18.81
C THR A 25 -5.92 19.21 19.77
N ILE A 26 -6.92 20.01 19.40
CA ILE A 26 -8.05 20.39 20.27
C ILE A 26 -9.38 20.14 19.53
N GLY A 27 -10.33 19.48 20.18
CA GLY A 27 -11.66 19.22 19.61
C GLY A 27 -12.41 18.07 20.27
N ARG A 28 -13.59 17.72 19.74
CA ARG A 28 -14.44 16.63 20.27
C ARG A 28 -14.04 15.22 19.81
N GLY A 29 -13.10 15.10 18.88
CA GLY A 29 -12.70 13.83 18.27
C GLY A 29 -11.88 12.98 19.23
N GLU A 30 -11.93 11.66 19.06
CA GLU A 30 -11.24 10.71 19.94
C GLU A 30 -9.71 10.85 19.91
N ASN A 31 -9.19 11.44 18.84
CA ASN A 31 -7.76 11.59 18.57
C ASN A 31 -7.24 13.00 18.89
N CYS A 32 -7.99 13.82 19.63
CA CYS A 32 -7.53 15.14 20.06
C CYS A 32 -6.73 15.04 21.37
N SER A 33 -5.59 15.73 21.44
CA SER A 33 -4.79 15.87 22.68
C SER A 33 -5.63 16.48 23.81
N VAL A 34 -6.41 17.52 23.47
CA VAL A 34 -7.42 18.13 24.35
C VAL A 34 -8.78 17.75 23.80
N ARG A 35 -9.36 16.70 24.40
CA ARG A 35 -10.63 16.14 23.95
C ARG A 35 -11.82 16.70 24.71
N PHE A 36 -12.62 17.50 24.03
CA PHE A 36 -13.91 17.96 24.51
C PHE A 36 -14.97 16.85 24.48
N ASP A 37 -15.93 16.92 25.39
CA ASP A 37 -17.02 15.97 25.52
C ASP A 37 -17.91 16.02 24.25
N PRO A 38 -18.10 14.87 23.56
CA PRO A 38 -18.83 14.84 22.29
C PRO A 38 -20.32 15.15 22.43
N VAL A 39 -20.91 15.01 23.62
CA VAL A 39 -22.33 15.14 23.90
C VAL A 39 -22.68 16.53 24.44
N SER A 40 -21.92 17.06 25.40
CA SER A 40 -22.19 18.35 26.05
C SER A 40 -21.48 19.53 25.38
N GLU A 41 -20.34 19.35 24.72
CA GLU A 41 -19.53 20.44 24.17
C GLU A 41 -19.66 20.57 22.64
N ARG A 42 -20.90 20.42 22.14
CA ARG A 42 -21.25 20.36 20.70
C ARG A 42 -20.85 21.59 19.89
N ILE A 43 -20.44 22.69 20.51
CA ILE A 43 -19.95 23.88 19.81
C ILE A 43 -18.55 23.63 19.21
N ALA A 44 -17.70 22.81 19.85
CA ALA A 44 -16.32 22.63 19.41
C ALA A 44 -16.12 21.45 18.44
N SER A 45 -16.00 21.66 17.12
CA SER A 45 -15.77 20.61 16.10
C SER A 45 -14.92 19.39 16.50
N LYS A 46 -15.14 18.24 15.83
CA LYS A 46 -14.37 17.01 16.06
C LYS A 46 -12.85 17.23 15.96
N GLN A 47 -12.41 18.11 15.07
CA GLN A 47 -11.04 18.62 14.99
C GLN A 47 -11.17 20.14 14.86
N HIS A 48 -11.04 20.88 15.95
CA HIS A 48 -11.40 22.30 16.00
C HIS A 48 -10.22 23.20 15.68
N ALA A 49 -9.11 23.02 16.41
CA ALA A 49 -7.91 23.81 16.26
C ALA A 49 -6.69 23.00 16.69
N PHE A 50 -5.51 23.50 16.40
CA PHE A 50 -4.27 22.99 16.96
C PHE A 50 -3.33 24.12 17.34
N ILE A 51 -2.49 23.87 18.34
CA ILE A 51 -1.42 24.77 18.76
C ILE A 51 -0.09 24.14 18.35
N GLU A 52 0.76 24.89 17.66
CA GLU A 52 2.09 24.46 17.21
C GLU A 52 3.17 25.27 17.93
N ALA A 53 4.19 24.58 18.46
CA ALA A 53 5.39 25.18 19.02
C ALA A 53 6.40 25.45 17.90
N LYS A 54 6.75 26.72 17.69
CA LYS A 54 7.75 27.18 16.73
C LYS A 54 8.95 27.80 17.46
N PRO A 55 10.12 27.97 16.79
CA PRO A 55 11.30 28.57 17.41
C PRO A 55 11.06 29.96 18.02
N ASP A 56 10.10 30.72 17.48
CA ASP A 56 9.78 32.08 17.87
C ASP A 56 8.53 32.21 18.77
N GLY A 57 7.88 31.09 19.13
CA GLY A 57 6.74 31.08 20.05
C GLY A 57 5.66 30.05 19.67
N PHE A 58 4.49 30.19 20.28
CA PHE A 58 3.36 29.28 20.06
C PHE A 58 2.30 29.90 19.16
N TYR A 59 1.76 29.11 18.24
CA TYR A 59 0.76 29.56 17.28
C TYR A 59 -0.47 28.67 17.34
N ILE A 60 -1.65 29.28 17.44
CA ILE A 60 -2.92 28.57 17.26
C ILE A 60 -3.40 28.73 15.82
N THR A 61 -3.88 27.64 15.23
CA THR A 61 -4.50 27.63 13.91
C THR A 61 -5.87 26.95 13.98
N ASP A 62 -6.89 27.65 13.50
CA ASP A 62 -8.24 27.09 13.32
C ASP A 62 -8.22 26.05 12.20
N ASN A 63 -8.81 24.88 12.45
CA ASN A 63 -8.83 23.78 11.50
C ASN A 63 -10.14 23.76 10.68
N ASN A 64 -10.49 24.91 10.10
CA ASN A 64 -11.76 25.15 9.41
C ASN A 64 -12.97 24.71 10.25
N SER A 65 -12.96 25.09 11.51
CA SER A 65 -13.99 24.69 12.45
C SER A 65 -15.34 25.35 12.09
N THR A 66 -16.45 24.65 12.35
CA THR A 66 -17.79 25.15 12.05
C THR A 66 -18.09 26.48 12.74
N ASN A 67 -17.63 26.66 13.98
CA ASN A 67 -17.94 27.83 14.81
C ASN A 67 -16.77 28.82 14.97
N GLY A 68 -15.59 28.51 14.42
CA GLY A 68 -14.40 29.34 14.45
C GLY A 68 -13.68 29.38 15.79
N THR A 69 -12.37 29.63 15.74
CA THR A 69 -11.53 29.89 16.91
C THR A 69 -11.44 31.40 17.18
N ILE A 70 -11.59 31.80 18.44
CA ILE A 70 -11.58 33.21 18.87
C ILE A 70 -10.43 33.39 19.88
N VAL A 71 -9.58 34.39 19.69
CA VAL A 71 -8.51 34.77 20.61
C VAL A 71 -8.75 36.21 21.06
N ASN A 72 -8.85 36.44 22.37
CA ASN A 72 -9.14 37.75 22.97
C ASN A 72 -10.35 38.46 22.34
N GLY A 73 -11.42 37.71 22.07
CA GLY A 73 -12.66 38.22 21.47
C GLY A 73 -12.64 38.40 19.95
N SER A 74 -11.49 38.23 19.29
CA SER A 74 -11.37 38.32 17.82
C SER A 74 -11.28 36.94 17.19
N ARG A 75 -12.07 36.68 16.13
CA ARG A 75 -11.99 35.42 15.38
C ARG A 75 -10.69 35.38 14.58
N VAL A 76 -9.96 34.26 14.64
CA VAL A 76 -8.67 34.10 13.98
C VAL A 76 -8.62 32.82 13.16
N GLN A 77 -7.94 32.87 12.01
CA GLN A 77 -7.55 31.66 11.29
C GLN A 77 -6.20 31.13 11.81
N THR A 78 -5.27 32.04 12.11
CA THR A 78 -4.00 31.74 12.76
C THR A 78 -3.57 32.94 13.59
N ALA A 79 -3.10 32.71 14.82
CA ALA A 79 -2.63 33.76 15.70
C ALA A 79 -1.44 33.26 16.52
N LYS A 80 -0.48 34.16 16.79
CA LYS A 80 0.57 33.92 17.80
C LYS A 80 -0.06 34.08 19.18
N LEU A 81 0.16 33.11 20.04
CA LEU A 81 -0.32 33.14 21.42
C LEU A 81 0.69 33.85 22.32
N ASN A 82 0.19 34.73 23.18
CA ASN A 82 0.95 35.42 24.20
C ASN A 82 0.50 34.95 25.59
N ASN A 83 1.36 35.19 26.58
CA ASN A 83 1.04 34.92 27.98
C ASN A 83 -0.18 35.75 28.41
N GLY A 84 -1.19 35.09 28.99
CA GLY A 84 -2.44 35.70 29.42
C GLY A 84 -3.58 35.67 28.38
N ASP A 85 -3.33 35.22 27.15
CA ASP A 85 -4.37 35.18 26.11
C ASP A 85 -5.53 34.25 26.49
N SER A 86 -6.75 34.66 26.14
CA SER A 86 -7.96 33.86 26.25
C SER A 86 -8.36 33.32 24.88
N VAL A 87 -8.50 31.99 24.77
CA VAL A 87 -8.86 31.28 23.55
C VAL A 87 -10.20 30.59 23.74
N GLN A 88 -11.14 30.85 22.82
CA GLN A 88 -12.48 30.27 22.81
C GLN A 88 -12.72 29.44 21.54
N PHE A 89 -13.24 28.22 21.70
CA PHE A 89 -13.49 27.25 20.62
C PHE A 89 -14.94 27.29 20.16
N GLY A 90 -15.28 28.28 19.34
CA GLY A 90 -16.61 28.60 18.84
C GLY A 90 -17.33 29.66 19.68
N ARG A 91 -18.21 30.45 19.07
CA ARG A 91 -19.01 31.45 19.79
C ARG A 91 -19.91 30.75 20.82
N ASN A 92 -19.73 31.06 22.11
CA ASN A 92 -20.31 30.38 23.28
C ASN A 92 -19.73 28.97 23.58
N GLY A 93 -18.60 28.62 22.98
CA GLY A 93 -17.88 27.38 23.24
C GLY A 93 -16.96 27.46 24.46
N VAL A 94 -16.17 26.39 24.66
CA VAL A 94 -15.21 26.26 25.76
C VAL A 94 -14.17 27.38 25.69
N ILE A 95 -13.88 27.99 26.84
CA ILE A 95 -12.86 29.04 27.02
C ILE A 95 -11.65 28.43 27.71
N SER A 96 -10.47 28.87 27.29
CA SER A 96 -9.19 28.46 27.82
C SER A 96 -8.24 29.65 27.96
N HIS A 97 -7.35 29.61 28.93
CA HIS A 97 -6.33 30.62 29.17
C HIS A 97 -4.94 30.07 28.89
N ILE A 98 -4.10 30.92 28.32
CA ILE A 98 -2.72 30.63 27.97
C ILE A 98 -1.79 31.19 29.03
N GLU A 99 -0.96 30.33 29.61
CA GLU A 99 0.20 30.73 30.40
C GLU A 99 1.47 30.27 29.67
N ILE A 100 2.42 31.18 29.44
CA ILE A 100 3.71 30.87 28.81
C ILE A 100 4.80 31.09 29.84
N ALA A 101 5.40 30.00 30.31
CA ALA A 101 6.57 30.05 31.17
C ALA A 101 7.84 30.17 30.32
N SER A 102 8.59 31.25 30.54
CA SER A 102 9.98 31.37 30.09
C SER A 102 10.88 30.86 31.20
N ASP A 103 11.56 29.73 30.98
CA ASP A 103 12.71 29.38 31.83
C ASP A 103 13.77 30.46 31.66
N GLY A 104 13.95 31.26 32.70
CA GLY A 104 15.00 32.26 32.77
C GLY A 104 16.34 31.58 32.96
N SER A 105 17.06 31.34 31.86
CA SER A 105 18.53 31.34 31.83
C SER A 105 19.01 31.27 30.39
N SER A 106 19.47 32.41 29.89
CA SER A 106 20.45 32.48 28.82
C SER A 106 21.77 31.95 29.38
N GLU A 107 22.25 30.80 28.92
CA GLU A 107 23.67 30.58 28.61
C GLU A 107 23.86 29.29 27.81
N ALA A 108 24.78 29.37 26.84
CA ALA A 108 25.13 28.31 25.92
C ALA A 108 25.96 27.21 26.61
N VAL A 109 25.85 25.95 26.14
CA VAL A 109 26.95 25.10 25.63
C VAL A 109 26.47 23.63 25.47
N SER A 110 26.51 23.21 24.21
CA SER A 110 26.67 21.88 23.60
C SER A 110 26.99 20.64 24.45
N THR A 111 26.24 19.54 24.26
CA THR A 111 26.55 18.41 23.33
C THR A 111 25.39 17.38 23.30
N PRO A 112 25.10 16.70 22.16
CA PRO A 112 23.97 15.74 22.03
C PRO A 112 24.06 14.51 22.95
N THR A 113 25.24 14.21 23.48
CA THR A 113 25.50 13.00 24.28
C THR A 113 24.99 13.14 25.72
N ALA A 114 25.08 14.32 26.32
CA ALA A 114 24.65 14.57 27.71
C ALA A 114 23.12 14.52 27.87
N PHE A 115 22.38 15.03 26.86
CA PHE A 115 20.92 15.06 26.87
C PHE A 115 20.30 13.65 26.80
N ARG A 116 20.92 12.76 26.01
CA ARG A 116 20.47 11.37 25.87
C ARG A 116 20.66 10.56 27.14
N GLU A 117 21.77 10.74 27.85
CA GLU A 117 22.02 10.02 29.11
C GLU A 117 21.15 10.55 30.26
N GLN A 118 20.81 11.84 30.25
CA GLN A 118 19.90 12.42 31.24
C GLN A 118 18.47 11.90 31.05
N GLN A 119 17.97 11.82 29.81
CA GLN A 119 16.63 11.28 29.52
C GLN A 119 16.48 9.80 29.89
N ILE A 120 17.54 8.99 29.71
CA ILE A 120 17.50 7.56 30.09
C ILE A 120 17.40 7.41 31.61
N ARG A 121 18.18 8.20 32.37
CA ARG A 121 18.12 8.20 33.84
C ARG A 121 16.78 8.67 34.38
N GLU A 122 16.20 9.73 33.81
CA GLU A 122 14.87 10.24 34.21
C GLU A 122 13.77 9.20 33.92
N PHE A 123 13.84 8.51 32.77
CA PHE A 123 12.88 7.47 32.41
C PHE A 123 12.97 6.24 33.32
N GLU A 124 14.18 5.83 33.73
CA GLU A 124 14.40 4.73 34.67
C GLU A 124 13.87 5.08 36.08
N THR A 125 14.09 6.31 36.55
CA THR A 125 13.57 6.78 37.85
C THR A 125 12.03 6.93 37.88
N LEU A 126 11.42 7.29 36.75
CA LEU A 126 9.96 7.40 36.61
C LEU A 126 9.28 6.02 36.52
N ALA A 127 9.98 5.01 35.96
CA ALA A 127 9.47 3.65 35.89
C ALA A 127 9.48 2.93 37.25
N GLU A 128 10.37 3.31 38.17
CA GLU A 128 10.48 2.73 39.52
C GLU A 128 9.36 3.16 40.50
N HIS A 129 8.60 4.23 40.21
CA HIS A 129 7.68 4.87 41.17
C HIS A 129 6.20 4.85 40.77
N VAL A 130 5.71 3.88 39.98
CA VAL A 130 4.28 3.80 39.67
C VAL A 130 3.47 3.44 40.93
N PRO A 131 2.62 4.33 41.49
CA PRO A 131 1.91 4.06 42.73
C PRO A 131 0.67 3.19 42.46
N GLU A 132 0.40 2.23 43.37
CA GLU A 132 -0.76 1.33 43.41
C GLU A 132 -2.13 2.03 43.26
N ASN A 133 -2.18 3.34 43.50
CA ASN A 133 -3.40 4.14 43.53
C ASN A 133 -3.94 4.53 42.14
N LEU A 134 -3.21 4.24 41.05
CA LEU A 134 -3.71 4.48 39.69
C LEU A 134 -4.89 3.56 39.33
N HIS A 135 -4.97 2.37 39.95
CA HIS A 135 -6.07 1.43 39.72
C HIS A 135 -7.41 1.92 40.29
N ASN A 136 -7.38 2.59 41.45
CA ASN A 136 -8.58 3.03 42.16
C ASN A 136 -9.19 4.31 41.56
N SER A 137 -8.37 5.20 40.99
CA SER A 137 -8.84 6.42 40.32
C SER A 137 -9.53 6.15 38.98
N VAL A 138 -9.27 5.01 38.35
CA VAL A 138 -9.94 4.58 37.10
C VAL A 138 -11.34 4.01 37.37
N ALA A 139 -11.57 3.41 38.54
CA ALA A 139 -12.87 2.83 38.90
C ALA A 139 -13.99 3.88 39.09
N ASN A 140 -13.68 5.08 39.57
CA ASN A 140 -14.67 6.10 39.95
C ASN A 140 -15.20 6.97 38.78
N ILE A 141 -14.64 6.86 37.57
CA ILE A 141 -15.04 7.65 36.38
C ILE A 141 -15.94 6.82 35.43
N GLY A 142 -16.58 5.76 35.93
CA GLY A 142 -17.37 4.84 35.09
C GLY A 142 -16.52 4.01 34.11
N LEU A 143 -15.19 4.08 34.23
CA LEU A 143 -14.22 3.24 33.52
C LEU A 143 -13.94 1.92 34.27
N GLY A 144 -14.61 1.65 35.40
CA GLY A 144 -14.51 0.39 36.15
C GLY A 144 -14.90 -0.86 35.35
N HIS A 145 -15.51 -0.68 34.17
CA HIS A 145 -15.77 -1.76 33.19
C HIS A 145 -15.20 -1.51 31.80
N ILE A 146 -14.25 -0.57 31.65
CA ILE A 146 -13.27 -0.78 30.58
C ILE A 146 -12.34 -1.86 31.12
N GLN A 147 -12.76 -3.12 30.93
CA GLN A 147 -11.78 -4.09 30.50
C GLN A 147 -11.08 -3.42 29.32
N VAL A 148 -9.92 -2.82 29.58
CA VAL A 148 -8.83 -2.91 28.64
C VAL A 148 -8.72 -4.40 28.51
N LYS A 149 -9.40 -4.96 27.50
CA LYS A 149 -9.10 -6.31 27.08
C LYS A 149 -7.60 -6.18 26.89
N PRO A 150 -6.75 -6.83 27.71
CA PRO A 150 -5.34 -6.83 27.41
C PRO A 150 -5.27 -7.15 25.92
N GLU A 151 -4.40 -6.47 25.15
CA GLU A 151 -3.98 -7.08 23.88
C GLU A 151 -3.85 -8.56 24.21
N PRO A 152 -4.66 -9.45 23.58
CA PRO A 152 -4.85 -10.78 24.11
C PRO A 152 -3.47 -11.29 24.43
N ALA A 153 -3.21 -11.57 25.72
CA ALA A 153 -1.87 -11.88 26.22
C ALA A 153 -1.26 -13.07 25.45
N SER A 154 -2.10 -13.75 24.68
CA SER A 154 -1.69 -14.61 23.60
C SER A 154 -1.50 -13.83 22.29
N SER A 155 -0.24 -13.49 22.00
CA SER A 155 0.31 -13.43 20.64
C SER A 155 -0.09 -14.65 19.77
N ALA A 156 -0.62 -15.71 20.39
CA ALA A 156 -1.27 -16.84 19.75
C ALA A 156 -2.26 -16.46 18.66
N GLY A 157 -3.08 -15.41 18.78
CA GLY A 157 -4.01 -15.05 17.68
C GLY A 157 -3.28 -14.71 16.36
N LYS A 158 -2.19 -13.93 16.48
CA LYS A 158 -1.30 -13.61 15.36
C LYS A 158 -0.55 -14.85 14.85
N TYR A 159 -0.04 -15.68 15.76
CA TYR A 159 0.66 -16.91 15.40
C TYR A 159 -0.27 -17.97 14.79
N ILE A 160 -1.52 -18.06 15.22
CA ILE A 160 -2.56 -18.91 14.65
C ILE A 160 -2.86 -18.45 13.22
N GLY A 161 -3.04 -17.14 13.00
CA GLY A 161 -3.23 -16.60 11.65
C GLY A 161 -2.05 -16.94 10.73
N ILE A 162 -0.81 -16.72 11.19
CA ILE A 162 0.40 -17.08 10.45
C ILE A 162 0.46 -18.59 10.17
N ALA A 163 0.17 -19.43 11.17
CA ALA A 163 0.18 -20.88 11.03
C ALA A 163 -0.87 -21.36 10.02
N ILE A 164 -2.08 -20.80 10.04
CA ILE A 164 -3.14 -21.10 9.06
C ILE A 164 -2.70 -20.69 7.65
N THR A 165 -2.10 -19.51 7.48
CA THR A 165 -1.59 -19.07 6.18
C THR A 165 -0.47 -19.99 5.67
N ILE A 166 0.51 -20.33 6.53
CA ILE A 166 1.60 -21.25 6.16
C ILE A 166 1.03 -22.62 5.80
N PHE A 167 0.13 -23.17 6.62
CA PHE A 167 -0.52 -24.44 6.34
C PHE A 167 -1.27 -24.41 5.01
N GLY A 168 -2.06 -23.35 4.75
CA GLY A 168 -2.77 -23.18 3.49
C GLY A 168 -1.84 -23.12 2.29
N VAL A 169 -0.75 -22.34 2.36
CA VAL A 169 0.25 -22.25 1.29
C VAL A 169 0.93 -23.60 1.06
N VAL A 170 1.37 -24.30 2.10
CA VAL A 170 2.02 -25.61 1.99
C VAL A 170 1.05 -26.65 1.41
N PHE A 171 -0.18 -26.71 1.94
CA PHE A 171 -1.21 -27.64 1.47
C PHE A 171 -1.53 -27.43 -0.02
N LEU A 172 -1.78 -26.17 -0.43
CA LEU A 172 -2.04 -25.85 -1.83
C LEU A 172 -0.80 -26.10 -2.71
N SER A 173 0.41 -25.86 -2.21
CA SER A 173 1.64 -26.19 -2.95
C SER A 173 1.77 -27.69 -3.19
N LEU A 174 1.43 -28.52 -2.20
CA LEU A 174 1.43 -29.99 -2.36
C LEU A 174 0.39 -30.44 -3.40
N ILE A 175 -0.79 -29.80 -3.44
CA ILE A 175 -1.79 -30.05 -4.49
C ILE A 175 -1.23 -29.69 -5.86
N VAL A 176 -0.67 -28.49 -6.02
CA VAL A 176 -0.07 -28.06 -7.31
C VAL A 176 1.04 -29.02 -7.72
N ILE A 177 1.96 -29.36 -6.82
CA ILE A 177 3.04 -30.32 -7.09
C ILE A 177 2.43 -31.67 -7.53
N GLY A 178 1.45 -32.18 -6.80
CA GLY A 178 0.74 -33.42 -7.16
C GLY A 178 0.13 -33.36 -8.57
N ILE A 179 -0.56 -32.26 -8.91
CA ILE A 179 -1.12 -32.04 -10.25
C ILE A 179 -0.01 -32.05 -11.31
N MET A 180 1.12 -31.37 -11.08
CA MET A 180 2.24 -31.32 -12.02
C MET A 180 2.84 -32.72 -12.23
N LEU A 181 3.13 -33.43 -11.15
CA LEU A 181 3.72 -34.78 -11.20
C LEU A 181 2.81 -35.77 -11.93
N LEU A 182 1.49 -35.70 -11.70
CA LEU A 182 0.51 -36.56 -12.37
C LEU A 182 0.31 -36.17 -13.85
N SER A 183 0.45 -34.88 -14.18
CA SER A 183 0.19 -34.38 -15.53
C SER A 183 1.35 -34.60 -16.50
N VAL A 184 2.60 -34.48 -16.03
CA VAL A 184 3.79 -34.54 -16.90
C VAL A 184 4.86 -35.54 -16.46
N GLY A 185 4.67 -36.20 -15.30
CA GLY A 185 5.67 -37.08 -14.70
C GLY A 185 6.72 -36.35 -13.85
N PRO A 186 7.45 -37.06 -12.98
CA PRO A 186 8.32 -36.44 -11.98
C PRO A 186 9.54 -35.73 -12.56
N ILE A 187 10.24 -36.37 -13.50
CA ILE A 187 11.46 -35.80 -14.09
C ILE A 187 11.12 -34.55 -14.93
N PRO A 188 10.15 -34.60 -15.87
CA PRO A 188 9.76 -33.41 -16.63
C PRO A 188 9.25 -32.28 -15.73
N ALA A 189 8.46 -32.58 -14.69
CA ALA A 189 7.94 -31.57 -13.77
C ALA A 189 9.07 -30.80 -13.05
N VAL A 190 10.10 -31.49 -12.55
CA VAL A 190 11.22 -30.85 -11.85
C VAL A 190 12.04 -29.97 -12.78
N ILE A 191 12.37 -30.47 -13.99
CA ILE A 191 13.11 -29.68 -14.99
C ILE A 191 12.30 -28.44 -15.38
N ALA A 192 11.01 -28.62 -15.68
CA ALA A 192 10.11 -27.54 -16.06
C ALA A 192 9.96 -26.50 -14.94
N ALA A 193 9.89 -26.92 -13.67
CA ALA A 193 9.83 -26.02 -12.53
C ALA A 193 11.08 -25.14 -12.45
N VAL A 194 12.28 -25.71 -12.55
CA VAL A 194 13.53 -24.93 -12.53
C VAL A 194 13.54 -23.90 -13.67
N VAL A 195 13.17 -24.31 -14.87
CA VAL A 195 13.15 -23.44 -16.06
C VAL A 195 12.08 -22.35 -15.97
N ALA A 196 10.93 -22.63 -15.35
CA ALA A 196 9.85 -21.64 -15.21
C ALA A 196 10.09 -20.63 -14.08
N PHE A 197 10.58 -21.08 -12.92
CA PHE A 197 10.77 -20.21 -11.74
C PHE A 197 12.01 -19.31 -11.86
N THR A 198 13.08 -19.77 -12.53
CA THR A 198 14.33 -18.99 -12.63
C THR A 198 14.11 -17.63 -13.33
N PRO A 199 13.48 -17.56 -14.52
CA PRO A 199 13.18 -16.28 -15.17
C PRO A 199 12.14 -15.45 -14.43
N ALA A 200 11.16 -16.09 -13.78
CA ALA A 200 10.09 -15.38 -13.05
C ALA A 200 10.64 -14.45 -11.97
N MET A 201 11.75 -14.82 -11.31
CA MET A 201 12.45 -13.95 -10.35
C MET A 201 12.93 -12.63 -10.98
N PHE A 202 13.33 -12.65 -12.25
CA PHE A 202 13.75 -11.46 -12.98
C PHE A 202 12.56 -10.66 -13.51
N TYR A 203 11.47 -11.32 -13.91
CA TYR A 203 10.25 -10.64 -14.38
C TYR A 203 9.50 -9.90 -13.27
N LEU A 204 9.73 -10.25 -12.00
CA LEU A 204 9.24 -9.46 -10.86
C LEU A 204 9.90 -8.08 -10.75
N LEU A 205 11.16 -7.94 -11.17
CA LEU A 205 11.93 -6.71 -11.01
C LEU A 205 11.30 -5.49 -11.67
N PRO A 206 10.85 -5.52 -12.95
CA PRO A 206 10.20 -4.36 -13.55
C PRO A 206 8.87 -3.99 -12.87
N LEU A 207 8.12 -4.95 -12.34
CA LEU A 207 6.88 -4.68 -11.60
C LEU A 207 7.16 -3.97 -10.27
N ILE A 208 8.14 -4.46 -9.50
CA ILE A 208 8.57 -3.83 -8.24
C ILE A 208 9.21 -2.47 -8.51
N TRP A 209 9.90 -2.30 -9.64
CA TRP A 209 10.51 -1.03 -10.02
C TRP A 209 9.48 0.02 -10.44
N LEU A 210 8.34 -0.41 -10.99
CA LEU A 210 7.27 0.49 -11.41
C LEU A 210 6.70 1.25 -10.20
N ASP A 211 6.38 0.53 -9.12
CA ASP A 211 5.93 1.10 -7.84
C ASP A 211 7.11 1.45 -6.91
N ARG A 212 7.95 2.36 -7.38
CA ARG A 212 9.14 2.80 -6.64
C ARG A 212 8.88 3.91 -5.64
N TYR A 213 7.77 4.63 -5.77
CA TYR A 213 7.47 5.80 -4.95
C TYR A 213 6.66 5.43 -3.71
N ASP A 214 5.84 4.38 -3.73
CA ASP A 214 5.21 3.82 -2.53
C ASP A 214 5.29 2.29 -2.47
N PRO A 215 6.53 1.74 -2.49
CA PRO A 215 6.74 0.31 -2.71
C PRO A 215 5.98 -0.58 -1.72
N GLU A 216 5.13 -1.41 -2.30
CA GLU A 216 4.30 -2.36 -1.56
C GLU A 216 5.11 -3.31 -0.66
N PRO A 217 4.53 -3.77 0.46
CA PRO A 217 5.23 -4.66 1.36
C PRO A 217 5.41 -6.03 0.71
N LEU A 218 6.65 -6.53 0.73
CA LEU A 218 7.04 -7.78 0.06
C LEU A 218 6.18 -9.00 0.46
N TRP A 219 5.68 -9.05 1.70
CA TRP A 219 4.82 -10.15 2.14
C TRP A 219 3.45 -10.14 1.43
N LEU A 220 2.93 -8.97 1.07
CA LEU A 220 1.67 -8.83 0.34
C LEU A 220 1.87 -9.16 -1.14
N LEU A 221 3.00 -8.75 -1.72
CA LEU A 221 3.41 -9.20 -3.05
C LEU A 221 3.64 -10.72 -3.10
N ALA A 222 4.23 -11.31 -2.06
CA ALA A 222 4.37 -12.76 -1.96
C ALA A 222 3.02 -13.47 -1.84
N LEU A 223 2.07 -12.92 -1.09
CA LEU A 223 0.69 -13.43 -1.00
C LEU A 223 -0.01 -13.33 -2.36
N ALA A 224 0.15 -12.21 -3.08
CA ALA A 224 -0.40 -11.99 -4.41
C ALA A 224 0.18 -13.01 -5.43
N PHE A 225 1.50 -13.19 -5.42
CA PHE A 225 2.17 -14.20 -6.25
C PHE A 225 1.66 -15.61 -5.91
N ALA A 226 1.56 -15.95 -4.61
CA ALA A 226 1.07 -17.24 -4.15
C ALA A 226 -0.39 -17.48 -4.53
N TRP A 227 -1.25 -16.45 -4.49
CA TRP A 227 -2.63 -16.55 -4.97
C TRP A 227 -2.68 -16.99 -6.44
N GLY A 228 -1.90 -16.32 -7.29
CA GLY A 228 -1.78 -16.66 -8.71
C GLY A 228 -1.24 -18.08 -8.93
N ALA A 229 -0.11 -18.38 -8.29
CA ALA A 229 0.62 -19.64 -8.44
C ALA A 229 -0.13 -20.86 -7.88
N LEU A 230 -0.98 -20.68 -6.87
CA LEU A 230 -1.63 -21.78 -6.15
C LEU A 230 -3.14 -21.81 -6.40
N VAL A 231 -3.86 -20.79 -5.93
CA VAL A 231 -5.33 -20.80 -5.96
C VAL A 231 -5.84 -20.67 -7.39
N ALA A 232 -5.38 -19.65 -8.11
CA ALA A 232 -5.87 -19.39 -9.46
C ALA A 232 -5.56 -20.54 -10.42
N VAL A 233 -4.34 -21.11 -10.36
CA VAL A 233 -3.99 -22.29 -11.18
C VAL A 233 -4.86 -23.49 -10.85
N ILE A 234 -5.07 -23.84 -9.57
CA ILE A 234 -5.89 -25.00 -9.21
C ILE A 234 -7.33 -24.84 -9.73
N VAL A 235 -7.95 -23.69 -9.49
CA VAL A 235 -9.33 -23.40 -9.92
C VAL A 235 -9.44 -23.48 -11.43
N SER A 236 -8.55 -22.81 -12.15
CA SER A 236 -8.52 -22.81 -13.61
C SER A 236 -8.25 -24.19 -14.19
N PHE A 237 -7.29 -24.94 -13.63
CA PHE A 237 -7.00 -26.29 -14.09
C PHE A 237 -8.23 -27.20 -14.00
N ILE A 238 -8.92 -27.20 -12.86
CA ILE A 238 -10.10 -28.05 -12.65
C ILE A 238 -11.23 -27.67 -13.60
N ILE A 239 -11.58 -26.38 -13.67
CA ILE A 239 -12.74 -25.94 -14.47
C ILE A 239 -12.44 -26.08 -15.95
N ASN A 240 -11.28 -25.62 -16.43
CA ASN A 240 -10.94 -25.70 -17.86
C ASN A 240 -10.87 -27.14 -18.35
N THR A 241 -10.30 -28.04 -17.55
CA THR A 241 -10.25 -29.48 -17.85
C THR A 241 -11.66 -30.07 -17.87
N GLY A 242 -12.50 -29.73 -16.88
CA GLY A 242 -13.88 -30.20 -16.81
C GLY A 242 -14.72 -29.74 -18.00
N VAL A 243 -14.63 -28.47 -18.39
CA VAL A 243 -15.32 -27.91 -19.57
C VAL A 243 -14.83 -28.59 -20.85
N GLY A 244 -13.52 -28.72 -21.04
CA GLY A 244 -12.95 -29.38 -22.21
C GLY A 244 -13.40 -30.84 -22.36
N ILE A 245 -13.38 -31.61 -21.26
CA ILE A 245 -13.88 -32.99 -21.23
C ILE A 245 -15.39 -33.04 -21.50
N GLY A 246 -16.17 -32.16 -20.87
CA GLY A 246 -17.63 -32.13 -21.03
C GLY A 246 -18.04 -31.89 -22.48
N VAL A 247 -17.38 -30.94 -23.15
CA VAL A 247 -17.59 -30.68 -24.58
C VAL A 247 -17.14 -31.88 -25.43
N ALA A 248 -15.99 -32.48 -25.11
CA ALA A 248 -15.48 -33.63 -25.84
C ALA A 248 -16.41 -34.85 -25.77
N VAL A 249 -16.95 -35.14 -24.59
CA VAL A 249 -17.91 -36.24 -24.38
C VAL A 249 -19.26 -35.92 -25.01
N GLY A 250 -19.74 -34.68 -24.89
CA GLY A 250 -21.06 -34.28 -25.40
C GLY A 250 -21.17 -34.33 -26.92
N ILE A 251 -20.09 -33.98 -27.63
CA ILE A 251 -20.04 -34.07 -29.09
C ILE A 251 -19.69 -35.49 -29.54
N GLY A 252 -18.78 -36.16 -28.82
CA GLY A 252 -18.32 -37.50 -29.14
C GLY A 252 -17.33 -37.55 -30.31
N GLY A 253 -16.67 -38.70 -30.45
CA GLY A 253 -15.69 -38.93 -31.52
C GLY A 253 -14.42 -38.07 -31.42
N GLN A 254 -13.61 -38.09 -32.48
CA GLN A 254 -12.39 -37.28 -32.56
C GLN A 254 -12.69 -35.79 -32.69
N GLU A 255 -13.78 -35.42 -33.37
CA GLU A 255 -14.21 -34.03 -33.50
C GLU A 255 -14.54 -33.41 -32.14
N GLY A 256 -15.25 -34.14 -31.27
CA GLY A 256 -15.51 -33.70 -29.91
C GLY A 256 -14.22 -33.44 -29.14
N ALA A 257 -13.23 -34.32 -29.22
CA ALA A 257 -11.95 -34.13 -28.54
C ALA A 257 -11.21 -32.86 -29.01
N ILE A 258 -11.21 -32.57 -30.32
CA ILE A 258 -10.59 -31.35 -30.87
C ILE A 258 -11.35 -30.10 -30.40
N ILE A 259 -12.67 -30.10 -30.53
CA ILE A 259 -13.51 -28.96 -30.14
C ILE A 259 -13.41 -28.72 -28.62
N GLY A 260 -13.38 -29.78 -27.82
CA GLY A 260 -13.20 -29.70 -26.37
C GLY A 260 -11.89 -29.02 -25.98
N ASN A 261 -10.79 -29.36 -26.66
CA ASN A 261 -9.49 -28.72 -26.44
C ASN A 261 -9.51 -27.23 -26.85
N VAL A 262 -10.12 -26.90 -27.99
CA VAL A 262 -10.24 -25.50 -28.46
C VAL A 262 -11.10 -24.68 -27.52
N VAL A 263 -12.28 -25.17 -27.13
CA VAL A 263 -13.19 -24.47 -26.20
C VAL A 263 -12.52 -24.32 -24.84
N GLY A 264 -11.85 -25.36 -24.35
CA GLY A 264 -11.09 -25.31 -23.10
C GLY A 264 -10.01 -24.22 -23.11
N ALA A 265 -9.19 -24.16 -24.16
CA ALA A 265 -8.04 -23.26 -24.23
C ALA A 265 -8.37 -21.82 -24.70
N VAL A 266 -9.33 -21.64 -25.60
CA VAL A 266 -9.61 -20.33 -26.23
C VAL A 266 -10.79 -19.62 -25.59
N ILE A 267 -11.70 -20.34 -24.93
CA ILE A 267 -12.92 -19.75 -24.34
C ILE A 267 -12.90 -19.91 -22.82
N SER A 268 -12.86 -21.15 -22.32
CA SER A 268 -12.93 -21.41 -20.87
C SER A 268 -11.73 -20.80 -20.15
N ALA A 269 -10.52 -21.08 -20.62
CA ALA A 269 -9.30 -20.62 -19.98
C ALA A 269 -9.23 -19.10 -19.79
N PRO A 270 -9.42 -18.25 -20.82
CA PRO A 270 -9.44 -16.80 -20.63
C PRO A 270 -10.46 -16.33 -19.60
N ILE A 271 -11.69 -16.86 -19.64
CA ILE A 271 -12.75 -16.47 -18.69
C ILE A 271 -12.36 -16.86 -17.27
N VAL A 272 -12.01 -18.12 -17.05
CA VAL A 272 -11.82 -18.67 -15.71
C VAL A 272 -10.50 -18.21 -15.11
N GLU A 273 -9.44 -18.14 -15.90
CA GLU A 273 -8.11 -17.71 -15.43
C GLU A 273 -8.10 -16.25 -15.06
N GLU A 274 -8.66 -15.37 -15.90
CA GLU A 274 -8.74 -13.96 -15.57
C GLU A 274 -9.70 -13.69 -14.41
N ALA A 275 -10.77 -14.48 -14.27
CA ALA A 275 -11.66 -14.38 -13.11
C ALA A 275 -10.95 -14.80 -11.82
N SER A 276 -10.23 -15.94 -11.85
CA SER A 276 -9.55 -16.47 -10.66
C SER A 276 -8.40 -15.58 -10.20
N LYS A 277 -7.65 -15.00 -11.13
CA LYS A 277 -6.64 -13.96 -10.84
C LYS A 277 -7.30 -12.68 -10.32
N GLY A 278 -8.37 -12.24 -10.98
CA GLY A 278 -9.15 -11.06 -10.61
C GLY A 278 -9.76 -11.14 -9.21
N ILE A 279 -10.21 -12.30 -8.76
CA ILE A 279 -10.70 -12.50 -7.38
C ILE A 279 -9.59 -12.22 -6.36
N GLY A 280 -8.36 -12.67 -6.63
CA GLY A 280 -7.21 -12.34 -5.77
C GLY A 280 -6.98 -10.84 -5.67
N LEU A 281 -7.08 -10.16 -6.80
CA LEU A 281 -7.00 -8.70 -6.87
C LEU A 281 -8.13 -8.01 -6.10
N LEU A 282 -9.37 -8.50 -6.22
CA LEU A 282 -10.52 -7.96 -5.47
C LEU A 282 -10.36 -8.17 -3.96
N ILE A 283 -9.80 -9.31 -3.53
CA ILE A 283 -9.47 -9.55 -2.11
C ILE A 283 -8.47 -8.49 -1.62
N LEU A 284 -7.44 -8.19 -2.41
CA LEU A 284 -6.48 -7.12 -2.08
C LEU A 284 -7.17 -5.75 -2.01
N LEU A 285 -8.00 -5.42 -3.00
CA LEU A 285 -8.75 -4.16 -3.06
C LEU A 285 -9.69 -3.97 -1.85
N ILE A 286 -10.33 -5.04 -1.37
CA ILE A 286 -11.33 -4.98 -0.28
C ILE A 286 -10.66 -5.05 1.09
N PHE A 287 -9.81 -6.04 1.33
CA PHE A 287 -9.25 -6.33 2.66
C PHE A 287 -7.93 -5.61 2.93
N PHE A 288 -7.17 -5.30 1.87
CA PHE A 288 -5.88 -4.63 1.96
C PHE A 288 -5.90 -3.22 1.36
N ARG A 289 -7.07 -2.57 1.31
CA ARG A 289 -7.32 -1.21 0.79
C ARG A 289 -6.40 -0.07 1.26
N ARG A 290 -5.56 -0.31 2.28
CA ARG A 290 -4.54 0.64 2.75
C ARG A 290 -3.30 0.63 1.84
N TYR A 291 -3.03 -0.51 1.22
CA TYR A 291 -1.94 -0.83 0.31
C TYR A 291 -2.45 -0.95 -1.13
N PHE A 292 -3.60 -0.36 -1.42
CA PHE A 292 -4.19 -0.41 -2.76
C PHE A 292 -4.97 0.88 -2.85
N ASP A 293 -4.31 1.95 -3.28
CA ASP A 293 -4.86 3.29 -3.28
C ASP A 293 -4.86 3.96 -4.66
N ASP A 294 -4.10 3.46 -5.63
CA ASP A 294 -4.08 4.00 -6.99
C ASP A 294 -4.05 2.98 -8.15
N VAL A 295 -3.96 3.51 -9.38
CA VAL A 295 -3.90 2.71 -10.61
C VAL A 295 -2.60 1.92 -10.75
N LEU A 296 -1.48 2.45 -10.27
CA LEU A 296 -0.19 1.79 -10.33
C LEU A 296 -0.17 0.54 -9.44
N ASP A 297 -0.71 0.62 -8.22
CA ASP A 297 -0.84 -0.52 -7.32
C ASP A 297 -1.68 -1.62 -7.97
N GLY A 298 -2.78 -1.23 -8.62
CA GLY A 298 -3.62 -2.13 -9.37
C GLY A 298 -2.86 -2.87 -10.47
N ILE A 299 -1.99 -2.19 -11.21
CA ILE A 299 -1.11 -2.81 -12.21
C ILE A 299 -0.11 -3.77 -11.56
N VAL A 300 0.54 -3.34 -10.46
CA VAL A 300 1.58 -4.13 -9.80
C VAL A 300 1.01 -5.40 -9.17
N PHE A 301 -0.06 -5.32 -8.39
CA PHE A 301 -0.70 -6.50 -7.81
C PHE A 301 -1.27 -7.44 -8.87
N ALA A 302 -1.94 -6.91 -9.88
CA ALA A 302 -2.45 -7.72 -10.99
C ALA A 302 -1.31 -8.43 -11.71
N GLY A 303 -0.22 -7.72 -11.99
CA GLY A 303 0.96 -8.27 -12.63
C GLY A 303 1.65 -9.35 -11.80
N VAL A 304 1.77 -9.16 -10.49
CA VAL A 304 2.39 -10.16 -9.60
C VAL A 304 1.52 -11.42 -9.46
N ILE A 305 0.18 -11.27 -9.37
CA ILE A 305 -0.76 -12.41 -9.41
C ILE A 305 -0.61 -13.15 -10.75
N ALA A 306 -0.65 -12.42 -11.86
CA ALA A 306 -0.56 -13.00 -13.19
C ALA A 306 0.79 -13.70 -13.44
N LEU A 307 1.89 -13.14 -12.94
CA LEU A 307 3.20 -13.76 -13.04
C LEU A 307 3.30 -15.04 -12.21
N GLY A 308 2.71 -15.07 -11.01
CA GLY A 308 2.59 -16.29 -10.21
C GLY A 308 1.84 -17.39 -10.95
N PHE A 309 0.70 -17.04 -11.54
CA PHE A 309 -0.08 -17.95 -12.38
C PHE A 309 0.73 -18.46 -13.58
N ALA A 310 1.30 -17.55 -14.37
CA ALA A 310 2.06 -17.87 -15.57
C ALA A 310 3.29 -18.73 -15.28
N THR A 311 3.94 -18.53 -14.13
CA THR A 311 5.09 -19.34 -13.69
C THR A 311 4.69 -20.81 -13.53
N VAL A 312 3.61 -21.07 -12.80
CA VAL A 312 3.16 -22.45 -12.55
C VAL A 312 2.51 -23.06 -13.79
N GLU A 313 1.80 -22.27 -14.59
CA GLU A 313 1.27 -22.72 -15.88
C GLU A 313 2.40 -23.13 -16.83
N ASN A 314 3.49 -22.36 -16.89
CA ASN A 314 4.68 -22.68 -17.68
C ASN A 314 5.31 -24.01 -17.26
N VAL A 315 5.18 -24.45 -15.99
CA VAL A 315 5.63 -25.79 -15.57
C VAL A 315 4.87 -26.88 -16.33
N LEU A 316 3.55 -26.76 -16.52
CA LEU A 316 2.77 -27.71 -17.31
C LEU A 316 3.20 -27.70 -18.77
N TYR A 317 3.32 -26.52 -19.38
CA TYR A 317 3.71 -26.38 -20.79
C TYR A 317 5.10 -26.95 -21.06
N TYR A 318 6.10 -26.53 -20.28
CA TYR A 318 7.47 -27.01 -20.40
C TYR A 318 7.58 -28.49 -20.06
N GLY A 319 6.86 -28.97 -19.05
CA GLY A 319 6.85 -30.39 -18.68
C GLY A 319 6.29 -31.28 -19.78
N ARG A 320 5.19 -30.86 -20.42
CA ARG A 320 4.63 -31.54 -21.59
C ARG A 320 5.63 -31.56 -22.74
N ALA A 321 6.29 -30.44 -23.02
CA ALA A 321 7.28 -30.34 -24.09
C ALA A 321 8.50 -31.24 -23.87
N VAL A 322 9.00 -31.34 -22.63
CA VAL A 322 10.06 -32.31 -22.26
C VAL A 322 9.58 -33.73 -22.49
N GLY A 323 8.34 -34.06 -22.08
CA GLY A 323 7.78 -35.41 -22.23
C GLY A 323 7.52 -35.83 -23.67
N SER A 324 7.05 -34.92 -24.53
CA SER A 324 6.66 -35.23 -25.91
C SER A 324 7.77 -35.01 -26.94
N SER A 325 8.64 -34.03 -26.72
CA SER A 325 9.61 -33.54 -27.71
C SER A 325 11.02 -33.36 -27.14
N GLY A 326 11.26 -33.85 -25.91
CA GLY A 326 12.55 -33.81 -25.25
C GLY A 326 13.08 -32.40 -25.01
N PHE A 327 14.39 -32.28 -24.88
CA PHE A 327 15.05 -31.01 -24.59
C PHE A 327 14.88 -29.97 -25.72
N GLY A 328 14.82 -30.40 -26.98
CA GLY A 328 14.59 -29.50 -28.11
C GLY A 328 13.22 -28.79 -28.04
N GLY A 329 12.17 -29.55 -27.73
CA GLY A 329 10.83 -28.98 -27.52
C GLY A 329 10.77 -28.01 -26.34
N LEU A 330 11.45 -28.33 -25.25
CA LEU A 330 11.59 -27.43 -24.09
C LEU A 330 12.23 -26.10 -24.50
N VAL A 331 13.34 -26.10 -25.22
CA VAL A 331 14.05 -24.87 -25.63
C VAL A 331 13.17 -24.00 -26.52
N ILE A 332 12.47 -24.61 -27.50
CA ILE A 332 11.55 -23.89 -28.38
C ILE A 332 10.44 -23.24 -27.56
N LEU A 333 9.78 -24.00 -26.69
CA LEU A 333 8.65 -23.49 -25.94
C LEU A 333 9.07 -22.46 -24.88
N PHE A 334 10.24 -22.64 -24.29
CA PHE A 334 10.88 -21.63 -23.43
C PHE A 334 11.12 -20.33 -24.18
N PHE A 335 11.63 -20.38 -25.41
CA PHE A 335 11.85 -19.16 -26.19
C PHE A 335 10.52 -18.46 -26.51
N LEU A 336 9.52 -19.21 -26.98
CA LEU A 336 8.21 -18.64 -27.33
C LEU A 336 7.51 -18.02 -26.11
N ARG A 337 7.45 -18.74 -24.98
CA ARG A 337 6.67 -18.30 -23.80
C ARG A 337 7.48 -17.50 -22.80
N GLY A 338 8.73 -17.89 -22.56
CA GLY A 338 9.62 -17.27 -21.59
C GLY A 338 10.38 -16.07 -22.14
N VAL A 339 10.69 -16.03 -23.44
CA VAL A 339 11.47 -14.90 -24.01
C VAL A 339 10.59 -13.94 -24.81
N LEU A 340 9.77 -14.46 -25.73
CA LEU A 340 8.93 -13.60 -26.57
C LEU A 340 7.71 -13.08 -25.80
N SER A 341 6.97 -13.93 -25.07
CA SER A 341 5.75 -13.51 -24.38
C SER A 341 5.78 -13.62 -22.83
N PRO A 342 6.86 -13.23 -22.12
CA PRO A 342 6.94 -13.38 -20.66
C PRO A 342 5.92 -12.54 -19.90
N PHE A 343 5.41 -11.47 -20.52
CA PHE A 343 4.48 -10.52 -19.90
C PHE A 343 3.05 -10.63 -20.43
N ALA A 344 2.72 -11.60 -21.29
CA ALA A 344 1.36 -11.71 -21.86
C ALA A 344 0.28 -11.80 -20.78
N HIS A 345 0.38 -12.75 -19.84
CA HIS A 345 -0.58 -12.80 -18.73
C HIS A 345 -0.56 -11.55 -17.85
N VAL A 346 0.62 -10.95 -17.65
CA VAL A 346 0.77 -9.72 -16.86
C VAL A 346 -0.02 -8.59 -17.49
N THR A 347 0.09 -8.39 -18.81
CA THR A 347 -0.61 -7.31 -19.51
C THR A 347 -2.12 -7.55 -19.61
N PHE A 348 -2.56 -8.81 -19.78
CA PHE A 348 -3.98 -9.15 -19.76
C PHE A 348 -4.60 -8.83 -18.41
N THR A 349 -4.11 -9.45 -17.34
CA THR A 349 -4.67 -9.27 -15.99
C THR A 349 -4.51 -7.82 -15.50
N ALA A 350 -3.48 -7.10 -15.95
CA ALA A 350 -3.32 -5.68 -15.63
C ALA A 350 -4.50 -4.81 -16.13
N ALA A 351 -5.25 -5.22 -17.16
CA ALA A 351 -6.49 -4.52 -17.52
C ALA A 351 -7.52 -4.53 -16.37
N THR A 352 -7.65 -5.65 -15.67
CA THR A 352 -8.46 -5.76 -14.44
C THR A 352 -7.84 -4.93 -13.30
N GLY A 353 -6.50 -4.95 -13.19
CA GLY A 353 -5.69 -4.09 -12.32
C GLY A 353 -6.04 -2.61 -12.43
N ILE A 354 -5.97 -2.09 -13.64
CA ILE A 354 -6.28 -0.70 -13.98
C ILE A 354 -7.73 -0.38 -13.64
N GLY A 355 -8.67 -1.27 -13.96
CA GLY A 355 -10.08 -1.11 -13.58
C GLY A 355 -10.29 -0.98 -12.07
N CYS A 356 -9.60 -1.81 -11.27
CA CYS A 356 -9.62 -1.76 -9.81
C CYS A 356 -8.99 -0.47 -9.26
N GLY A 357 -7.89 -0.02 -9.85
CA GLY A 357 -7.26 1.25 -9.48
C GLY A 357 -8.12 2.47 -9.80
N ILE A 358 -8.76 2.51 -10.97
CA ILE A 358 -9.73 3.57 -11.33
C ILE A 358 -10.91 3.56 -10.35
N ALA A 359 -11.42 2.38 -9.98
CA ALA A 359 -12.44 2.25 -8.95
C ALA A 359 -11.96 2.77 -7.60
N ARG A 360 -10.68 2.58 -7.26
CA ARG A 360 -10.12 3.06 -6.00
C ARG A 360 -10.00 4.58 -5.96
N GLU A 361 -9.62 5.20 -7.08
CA GLU A 361 -9.49 6.65 -7.20
C GLU A 361 -10.83 7.39 -7.35
N SER A 362 -11.91 6.69 -7.73
CA SER A 362 -13.20 7.32 -8.02
C SER A 362 -14.12 7.44 -6.79
N HIS A 363 -14.79 8.57 -6.66
CA HIS A 363 -15.85 8.78 -5.68
C HIS A 363 -17.24 8.38 -6.21
N ASN A 364 -17.36 8.15 -7.52
CA ASN A 364 -18.63 7.79 -8.16
C ASN A 364 -18.86 6.28 -8.07
N MET A 365 -19.91 5.87 -7.34
CA MET A 365 -20.27 4.46 -7.15
C MET A 365 -20.39 3.67 -8.46
N PHE A 366 -20.93 4.29 -9.52
CA PHE A 366 -21.04 3.63 -10.82
C PHE A 366 -19.66 3.24 -11.37
N ILE A 367 -18.69 4.16 -11.34
CA ILE A 367 -17.32 3.90 -11.81
C ILE A 367 -16.64 2.86 -10.92
N ARG A 368 -16.89 2.88 -9.61
CA ARG A 368 -16.32 1.91 -8.65
C ARG A 368 -16.70 0.46 -8.97
N ILE A 369 -17.87 0.25 -9.58
CA ILE A 369 -18.35 -1.08 -9.97
C ILE A 369 -18.04 -1.36 -11.44
N ALA A 370 -18.25 -0.39 -12.33
CA ALA A 370 -18.10 -0.58 -13.76
C ALA A 370 -16.63 -0.75 -14.19
N ALA A 371 -15.69 0.00 -13.62
CA ALA A 371 -14.30 -0.03 -14.07
C ALA A 371 -13.61 -1.40 -13.88
N PRO A 372 -13.73 -2.10 -12.72
CA PRO A 372 -13.18 -3.44 -12.55
C PRO A 372 -13.81 -4.46 -13.50
N VAL A 373 -15.13 -4.36 -13.72
CA VAL A 373 -15.88 -5.26 -14.61
C VAL A 373 -15.44 -5.08 -16.06
N VAL A 374 -15.34 -3.83 -16.53
CA VAL A 374 -14.82 -3.53 -17.89
C VAL A 374 -13.38 -4.01 -18.03
N GLY A 375 -12.53 -3.76 -17.03
CA GLY A 375 -11.15 -4.26 -17.01
C GLY A 375 -11.05 -5.78 -17.12
N TYR A 376 -11.93 -6.50 -16.42
CA TYR A 376 -12.04 -7.96 -16.52
C TYR A 376 -12.43 -8.43 -17.92
N PHE A 377 -13.47 -7.85 -18.54
CA PHE A 377 -13.85 -8.23 -19.90
C PHE A 377 -12.78 -7.93 -20.95
N ILE A 378 -12.03 -6.82 -20.78
CA ILE A 378 -10.87 -6.52 -21.61
C ILE A 378 -9.79 -7.59 -21.42
N SER A 379 -9.50 -7.99 -20.18
CA SER A 379 -8.53 -9.07 -19.89
C SER A 379 -8.91 -10.38 -20.59
N VAL A 380 -10.17 -10.81 -20.44
CA VAL A 380 -10.69 -12.02 -21.07
C VAL A 380 -10.57 -11.94 -22.60
N ALA A 381 -10.94 -10.81 -23.20
CA ALA A 381 -10.88 -10.63 -24.65
C ALA A 381 -9.43 -10.72 -25.17
N LEU A 382 -8.48 -10.04 -24.53
CA LEU A 382 -7.07 -10.07 -24.92
C LEU A 382 -6.48 -11.48 -24.79
N HIS A 383 -6.76 -12.15 -23.69
CA HIS A 383 -6.28 -13.51 -23.45
C HIS A 383 -6.92 -14.51 -24.44
N ALA A 384 -8.23 -14.40 -24.71
CA ALA A 384 -8.89 -15.23 -25.72
C ALA A 384 -8.33 -15.01 -27.12
N LEU A 385 -8.05 -13.76 -27.50
CA LEU A 385 -7.42 -13.44 -28.78
C LEU A 385 -6.01 -14.06 -28.88
N TRP A 386 -5.20 -13.91 -27.83
CA TRP A 386 -3.86 -14.52 -27.78
C TRP A 386 -3.91 -16.05 -27.91
N ASN A 387 -4.75 -16.71 -27.12
CA ASN A 387 -4.90 -18.16 -27.17
C ASN A 387 -5.48 -18.62 -28.50
N GLY A 388 -6.46 -17.89 -29.06
CA GLY A 388 -7.04 -18.19 -30.37
C GLY A 388 -5.99 -18.16 -31.48
N MET A 389 -5.14 -17.14 -31.51
CA MET A 389 -4.06 -17.03 -32.51
C MET A 389 -3.06 -18.18 -32.39
N ALA A 390 -2.68 -18.57 -31.16
CA ALA A 390 -1.73 -19.65 -30.92
C ALA A 390 -2.31 -21.05 -31.20
N VAL A 391 -3.56 -21.31 -30.77
CA VAL A 391 -4.21 -22.62 -30.86
C VAL A 391 -4.74 -22.90 -32.27
N LEU A 392 -5.37 -21.91 -32.91
CA LEU A 392 -6.00 -22.10 -34.22
C LEU A 392 -5.03 -21.90 -35.38
N GLY A 393 -4.04 -21.01 -35.21
CA GLY A 393 -3.07 -20.68 -36.27
C GLY A 393 -1.70 -21.33 -36.11
N GLY A 394 -1.48 -22.14 -35.06
CA GLY A 394 -0.20 -22.80 -34.80
C GLY A 394 0.95 -21.79 -34.64
N LEU A 395 2.14 -22.13 -35.17
CA LEU A 395 3.31 -21.26 -35.08
C LEU A 395 3.13 -19.96 -35.90
N GLU A 396 2.55 -20.03 -37.09
CA GLU A 396 2.33 -18.85 -37.93
C GLU A 396 1.34 -17.89 -37.28
N GLY A 397 0.23 -18.42 -36.76
CA GLY A 397 -0.74 -17.64 -35.99
C GLY A 397 -0.14 -17.03 -34.73
N PHE A 398 0.67 -17.80 -33.99
CA PHE A 398 1.41 -17.28 -32.83
C PHE A 398 2.32 -16.11 -33.23
N LEU A 399 3.16 -16.27 -34.26
CA LEU A 399 4.09 -15.22 -34.69
C LEU A 399 3.37 -13.98 -35.22
N LEU A 400 2.29 -14.17 -35.97
CA LEU A 400 1.44 -13.09 -36.43
C LEU A 400 0.83 -12.35 -35.24
N GLY A 401 0.19 -13.08 -34.33
CA GLY A 401 -0.39 -12.52 -33.09
C GLY A 401 0.65 -11.80 -32.23
N TYR A 402 1.86 -12.34 -32.14
CA TYR A 402 2.97 -11.70 -31.46
C TYR A 402 3.32 -10.33 -32.07
N LEU A 403 3.45 -10.26 -33.39
CA LEU A 403 3.84 -9.02 -34.08
C LEU A 403 2.72 -7.96 -34.09
N ILE A 404 1.47 -8.35 -34.33
CA ILE A 404 0.37 -7.40 -34.58
C ILE A 404 -0.48 -7.10 -33.33
N LEU A 405 -0.47 -7.99 -32.33
CA LEU A 405 -1.30 -7.85 -31.14
C LEU A 405 -0.43 -7.66 -29.90
N GLU A 406 0.47 -8.61 -29.59
CA GLU A 406 1.24 -8.56 -28.35
C GLU A 406 2.22 -7.40 -28.30
N ILE A 407 3.07 -7.20 -29.32
CA ILE A 407 4.03 -6.09 -29.31
C ILE A 407 3.31 -4.73 -29.19
N PRO A 408 2.32 -4.38 -30.05
CA PRO A 408 1.65 -3.10 -29.93
C PRO A 408 0.93 -2.92 -28.58
N PHE A 409 0.24 -3.96 -28.10
CA PHE A 409 -0.45 -3.91 -26.82
C PHE A 409 0.53 -3.74 -25.64
N PHE A 410 1.63 -4.51 -25.64
CA PHE A 410 2.68 -4.40 -24.63
C PHE A 410 3.31 -3.00 -24.62
N LEU A 411 3.59 -2.42 -25.79
CA LEU A 411 4.12 -1.05 -25.89
C LEU A 411 3.13 -0.01 -25.37
N ILE A 412 1.83 -0.15 -25.67
CA ILE A 412 0.77 0.71 -25.11
C ILE A 412 0.73 0.58 -23.59
N PHE A 413 0.77 -0.65 -23.07
CA PHE A 413 0.77 -0.93 -21.64
C PHE A 413 1.99 -0.32 -20.93
N ILE A 414 3.19 -0.48 -21.48
CA ILE A 414 4.41 0.13 -20.95
C ILE A 414 4.33 1.65 -21.03
N GLY A 415 3.90 2.22 -22.16
CA GLY A 415 3.72 3.66 -22.32
C GLY A 415 2.75 4.24 -21.29
N PHE A 416 1.62 3.57 -21.07
CA PHE A 416 0.63 3.93 -20.04
C PHE A 416 1.22 3.84 -18.63
N SER A 417 1.90 2.75 -18.30
CA SER A 417 2.53 2.54 -16.99
C SER A 417 3.59 3.61 -16.69
N LEU A 418 4.44 3.93 -17.67
CA LEU A 418 5.44 5.00 -17.57
C LEU A 418 4.79 6.39 -17.47
N TYR A 419 3.67 6.61 -18.16
CA TYR A 419 2.89 7.86 -18.03
C TYR A 419 2.32 8.04 -16.62
N ILE A 420 1.74 7.00 -16.02
CA ILE A 420 1.24 7.04 -14.63
C ILE A 420 2.39 7.29 -13.65
N MET A 421 3.52 6.60 -13.82
CA MET A 421 4.74 6.83 -13.03
C MET A 421 5.27 8.26 -13.17
N TRP A 422 5.23 8.83 -14.37
CA TRP A 422 5.62 10.22 -14.62
C TRP A 422 4.65 11.22 -13.97
N ARG A 423 3.34 10.95 -14.00
CA ARG A 423 2.32 11.75 -13.30
C ARG A 423 2.57 11.75 -11.79
N GLN A 424 2.84 10.60 -11.18
CA GLN A 424 3.19 10.51 -9.75
C GLN A 424 4.43 11.35 -9.42
N ASN A 425 5.49 11.27 -10.23
CA ASN A 425 6.69 12.11 -10.08
C ASN A 425 6.34 13.61 -10.02
N LYS A 426 5.48 14.08 -10.94
CA LYS A 426 5.03 15.48 -10.95
C LYS A 426 4.30 15.84 -9.66
N ILE A 427 3.38 14.98 -9.20
CA ILE A 427 2.65 15.15 -7.95
C ILE A 427 3.62 15.25 -6.76
N LEU A 428 4.60 14.35 -6.66
CA LEU A 428 5.62 14.35 -5.61
C LEU A 428 6.38 15.66 -5.55
N LYS A 429 6.79 16.21 -6.70
CA LYS A 429 7.49 17.50 -6.77
C LYS A 429 6.63 18.65 -6.28
N GLU A 430 5.35 18.68 -6.68
CA GLU A 430 4.42 19.73 -6.28
C GLU A 430 4.12 19.65 -4.78
N MET A 431 3.83 18.45 -4.26
CA MET A 431 3.46 18.25 -2.86
C MET A 431 4.61 18.51 -1.88
N LEU A 432 5.84 18.16 -2.27
CA LEU A 432 7.03 18.31 -1.41
C LEU A 432 7.72 19.67 -1.57
N ALA A 433 7.21 20.56 -2.41
CA ALA A 433 7.83 21.87 -2.66
C ALA A 433 8.00 22.70 -1.37
N ILE A 434 7.01 22.64 -0.47
CA ILE A 434 7.05 23.34 0.81
C ILE A 434 8.12 22.75 1.74
N ASP A 435 8.28 21.42 1.77
CA ASP A 435 9.29 20.77 2.62
C ASP A 435 10.72 21.06 2.13
N VAL A 436 10.90 21.24 0.82
CA VAL A 436 12.16 21.73 0.25
C VAL A 436 12.39 23.21 0.58
N ALA A 437 11.37 24.06 0.40
CA ALA A 437 11.48 25.48 0.72
C ALA A 437 11.79 25.75 2.21
N ARG A 438 11.32 24.87 3.11
CA ARG A 438 11.62 24.90 4.55
C ARG A 438 12.98 24.28 4.92
N GLY A 439 13.73 23.76 3.96
CA GLY A 439 15.02 23.11 4.19
C GLY A 439 14.94 21.73 4.88
N MET A 440 13.75 21.14 5.01
CA MET A 440 13.61 19.80 5.59
C MET A 440 14.18 18.73 4.64
N ILE A 441 13.92 18.88 3.34
CA ILE A 441 14.41 17.98 2.29
C ILE A 441 15.36 18.79 1.36
N PRO A 442 16.63 18.40 1.21
CA PRO A 442 17.51 19.03 0.24
C PRO A 442 16.98 18.90 -1.19
N GLU A 443 17.14 19.94 -2.02
CA GLU A 443 16.64 19.94 -3.40
C GLU A 443 17.23 18.79 -4.24
N GLU A 444 18.50 18.45 -4.00
CA GLU A 444 19.17 17.30 -4.64
C GLU A 444 18.52 15.97 -4.26
N HIS A 445 18.11 15.81 -2.99
CA HIS A 445 17.44 14.62 -2.51
C HIS A 445 16.06 14.48 -3.15
N LEU A 446 15.31 15.59 -3.29
CA LEU A 446 14.03 15.57 -4.01
C LEU A 446 14.23 15.23 -5.49
N LYS A 447 15.23 15.80 -6.16
CA LYS A 447 15.56 15.48 -7.57
C LYS A 447 15.91 14.01 -7.74
N THR A 448 16.60 13.41 -6.78
CA THR A 448 16.95 11.99 -6.78
C THR A 448 15.73 11.12 -6.53
N ALA A 449 14.93 11.46 -5.51
CA ALA A 449 13.73 10.72 -5.14
C ALA A 449 12.70 10.70 -6.26
N THR A 450 12.50 11.84 -6.95
CA THR A 450 11.52 12.00 -8.02
C THR A 450 12.02 11.56 -9.40
N SER A 451 13.21 10.97 -9.52
CA SER A 451 13.70 10.46 -10.80
C SER A 451 13.94 8.95 -10.74
N ALA A 452 13.21 8.22 -11.57
CA ALA A 452 13.27 6.76 -11.69
C ALA A 452 14.70 6.21 -11.73
N PHE A 453 15.48 6.69 -12.70
CA PHE A 453 16.84 6.23 -12.93
C PHE A 453 17.84 6.76 -11.91
N LYS A 454 17.72 8.04 -11.48
CA LYS A 454 18.65 8.60 -10.49
C LYS A 454 18.53 7.91 -9.15
N SER A 455 17.31 7.66 -8.70
CA SER A 455 17.07 6.89 -7.48
C SER A 455 17.70 5.50 -7.53
N THR A 456 17.50 4.75 -8.62
CA THR A 456 18.04 3.40 -8.76
C THR A 456 19.57 3.45 -8.72
N GLY A 457 20.20 4.36 -9.47
CA GLY A 457 21.65 4.57 -9.41
C GLY A 457 22.15 4.98 -8.02
N TRP A 458 21.41 5.83 -7.31
CA TRP A 458 21.74 6.26 -5.95
C TRP A 458 21.60 5.12 -4.92
N LEU A 459 20.57 4.27 -5.06
CA LEU A 459 20.43 3.06 -4.24
C LEU A 459 21.57 2.08 -4.49
N LEU A 460 21.89 1.79 -5.75
CA LEU A 460 22.93 0.85 -6.13
C LEU A 460 24.32 1.31 -5.71
N SER A 461 24.64 2.61 -5.80
CA SER A 461 25.89 3.14 -5.24
C SER A 461 25.95 3.03 -3.69
N GLY A 462 24.80 2.86 -3.04
CA GLY A 462 24.67 2.57 -1.62
C GLY A 462 25.05 1.13 -1.23
N LEU A 463 25.14 0.20 -2.20
CA LEU A 463 25.41 -1.21 -1.96
C LEU A 463 26.81 -1.43 -1.36
N PHE A 464 27.83 -0.80 -1.96
CA PHE A 464 29.22 -0.94 -1.51
C PHE A 464 29.57 -0.06 -0.31
N SER A 465 28.74 0.95 -0.01
CA SER A 465 28.95 1.87 1.12
C SER A 465 28.16 1.49 2.39
N GLY A 466 27.42 0.36 2.38
CA GLY A 466 26.58 -0.06 3.50
C GLY A 466 25.33 0.81 3.73
N LYS A 467 25.11 1.83 2.89
CA LYS A 467 24.00 2.80 3.02
C LYS A 467 22.71 2.36 2.31
N LEU A 468 22.70 1.22 1.60
CA LEU A 468 21.54 0.75 0.83
C LEU A 468 20.22 0.77 1.62
N ARG A 469 20.23 0.24 2.85
CA ARG A 469 19.03 0.19 3.69
C ARG A 469 18.54 1.58 4.11
N ALA A 470 19.47 2.47 4.47
CA ALA A 470 19.15 3.84 4.85
C ALA A 470 18.57 4.62 3.66
N ARG A 471 19.20 4.50 2.48
CA ARG A 471 18.72 5.16 1.25
C ARG A 471 17.37 4.63 0.80
N SER A 472 17.16 3.31 0.86
CA SER A 472 15.86 2.69 0.53
C SER A 472 14.76 3.19 1.45
N ARG A 473 15.00 3.24 2.76
CA ARG A 473 14.04 3.76 3.74
C ARG A 473 13.79 5.26 3.56
N TYR A 474 14.82 6.03 3.28
CA TYR A 474 14.70 7.46 3.04
C TYR A 474 13.87 7.79 1.79
N LEU A 475 14.15 7.13 0.66
CA LEU A 475 13.38 7.33 -0.57
C LEU A 475 11.91 6.94 -0.38
N ARG A 476 11.65 5.83 0.31
CA ARG A 476 10.28 5.40 0.64
C ARG A 476 9.59 6.45 1.51
N ALA A 477 10.24 6.94 2.57
CA ALA A 477 9.65 7.96 3.44
C ALA A 477 9.32 9.25 2.70
N ILE A 478 10.19 9.70 1.77
CA ILE A 478 9.90 10.87 0.91
C ILE A 478 8.69 10.59 0.02
N GLY A 479 8.66 9.42 -0.61
CA GLY A 479 7.58 8.99 -1.51
C GLY A 479 6.22 8.98 -0.80
N SER A 480 6.13 8.22 0.29
CA SER A 480 4.91 8.10 1.10
C SER A 480 4.50 9.45 1.72
N LEU A 481 5.44 10.33 2.09
CA LEU A 481 5.11 11.69 2.57
C LEU A 481 4.47 12.53 1.47
N GLY A 482 5.05 12.53 0.27
CA GLY A 482 4.51 13.28 -0.88
C GLY A 482 3.11 12.80 -1.28
N LEU A 483 2.91 11.49 -1.36
CA LEU A 483 1.60 10.90 -1.67
C LEU A 483 0.59 11.12 -0.54
N SER A 484 1.03 11.11 0.72
CA SER A 484 0.19 11.48 1.87
C SER A 484 -0.39 12.90 1.75
N TYR A 485 0.40 13.89 1.34
CA TYR A 485 -0.12 15.24 1.07
C TYR A 485 -1.12 15.26 -0.08
N TRP A 486 -0.84 14.53 -1.15
CA TRP A 486 -1.75 14.45 -2.29
C TRP A 486 -3.10 13.83 -1.89
N HIS A 487 -3.08 12.76 -1.09
CA HIS A 487 -4.29 12.16 -0.54
C HIS A 487 -5.07 13.13 0.36
N ILE A 488 -4.37 13.91 1.19
CA ILE A 488 -4.98 14.97 2.00
C ILE A 488 -5.64 16.03 1.11
N GLN A 489 -4.94 16.50 0.08
CA GLN A 489 -5.44 17.52 -0.84
C GLN A 489 -6.70 17.03 -1.57
N ARG A 490 -6.70 15.80 -2.08
CA ARG A 490 -7.85 15.18 -2.74
C ARG A 490 -9.04 14.97 -1.81
N ALA A 491 -8.80 14.44 -0.61
CA ALA A 491 -9.85 14.23 0.38
C ALA A 491 -10.50 15.57 0.78
N THR A 492 -9.67 16.61 0.99
CA THR A 492 -10.15 17.96 1.30
C THR A 492 -10.99 18.54 0.16
N ALA A 493 -10.55 18.41 -1.09
CA ALA A 493 -11.30 18.87 -2.25
C ALA A 493 -12.65 18.14 -2.42
N ALA A 494 -12.72 16.86 -2.04
CA ALA A 494 -13.93 16.05 -2.07
C ALA A 494 -14.79 16.15 -0.79
N GLN A 495 -14.43 17.04 0.16
CA GLN A 495 -15.06 17.14 1.48
C GLN A 495 -15.09 15.80 2.27
N GLY A 496 -14.15 14.90 1.97
CA GLY A 496 -13.99 13.59 2.60
C GLY A 496 -12.94 13.57 3.72
N GLN A 497 -12.83 12.44 4.41
CA GLN A 497 -11.78 12.19 5.40
C GLN A 497 -10.76 11.19 4.85
N THR A 498 -9.47 11.38 5.18
CA THR A 498 -8.40 10.42 4.87
C THR A 498 -7.57 10.10 6.12
N GLY A 499 -7.11 8.85 6.25
CA GLY A 499 -6.16 8.45 7.29
C GLY A 499 -4.78 9.09 7.15
N SER A 500 -4.47 9.66 5.98
CA SER A 500 -3.19 10.34 5.69
C SER A 500 -2.92 11.53 6.61
N PHE A 501 -3.97 12.22 7.10
CA PHE A 501 -3.83 13.32 8.07
C PHE A 501 -3.08 12.90 9.34
N GLN A 502 -3.31 11.69 9.83
CA GLN A 502 -2.66 11.18 11.05
C GLN A 502 -1.25 10.66 10.78
N GLN A 503 -0.96 10.25 9.56
CA GLN A 503 0.33 9.67 9.18
C GLN A 503 1.37 10.73 8.83
N ASN A 504 0.95 11.92 8.40
CA ASN A 504 1.86 12.96 7.92
C ASN A 504 2.97 13.33 8.92
N PRO A 505 2.70 13.53 10.23
CA PRO A 505 3.75 13.83 11.20
C PRO A 505 4.75 12.69 11.36
N ILE A 506 4.27 11.44 11.39
CA ILE A 506 5.09 10.23 11.51
C ILE A 506 6.01 10.09 10.29
N LEU A 507 5.47 10.32 9.10
CA LEU A 507 6.23 10.26 7.84
C LEU A 507 7.30 11.36 7.77
N ARG A 508 6.99 12.58 8.22
CA ARG A 508 7.98 13.67 8.34
C ARG A 508 9.11 13.30 9.27
N GLU A 509 8.80 12.75 10.44
CA GLU A 509 9.82 12.29 11.39
C GLU A 509 10.69 11.17 10.78
N GLU A 510 10.08 10.24 10.05
CA GLU A 510 10.82 9.18 9.36
C GLU A 510 11.75 9.74 8.27
N VAL A 511 11.31 10.74 7.49
CA VAL A 511 12.16 11.44 6.52
C VAL A 511 13.37 12.07 7.21
N LEU A 512 13.17 12.80 8.31
CA LEU A 512 14.27 13.44 9.05
C LEU A 512 15.22 12.41 9.65
N ARG A 513 14.69 11.34 10.25
CA ARG A 513 15.46 10.25 10.87
C ARG A 513 16.42 9.57 9.89
N TRP A 514 16.01 9.41 8.64
CA TRP A 514 16.84 8.76 7.61
C TRP A 514 17.69 9.74 6.81
N ARG A 515 17.30 11.01 6.71
CA ARG A 515 18.07 12.05 6.01
C ARG A 515 19.52 12.12 6.51
N ASP A 516 19.71 12.04 7.81
CA ASP A 516 21.04 12.19 8.41
C ASP A 516 21.90 10.92 8.29
N LYS A 517 21.33 9.83 7.73
CA LYS A 517 21.98 8.52 7.58
C LYS A 517 22.37 8.18 6.13
N VAL A 518 22.00 9.02 5.15
CA VAL A 518 22.14 8.70 3.70
C VAL A 518 23.40 9.22 3.02
#